data_AF-A0A135VFW7-F1
#
_entry.id   AF-A0A135VFW7-F1
#
_cell.length_a   1.000
_cell.length_b   1.000
_cell.length_c   1.000
_cell.angle_alpha   90.00
_cell.angle_beta   90.00
_cell.angle_gamma   90.00
#
_symmetry.space_group_name_H-M   'P 1'
#
loop_
_entity.id
_entity.type
_entity.pdbx_description
1 polymer ?
#
loop_
_entity_poly.entity_id
_entity_poly.type
_entity_poly.pdbx_seq_one_letter_code
_entity_poly.pdbx_strand_id
1 'polypeptide(L)'
;MFTTLRYPTKQQNLIWLRRRQKDRPSEIANDLNVSRPHVTMEQKRAEDRIQKLIEHAASVNRVKIEHMSARYGIAEGYCHAYDSKTYIIYSPKIGVQNWYVHEGNCGTCDLEDQCKETLRTLAEEWEIGIPPGMPPTELGVYLFERIRRRLKWDKL
;
A
#
# COMPACT_ATOMS: atom_id res chain seq x y z
N MET A 1 9.58 13.33 -16.14
CA MET A 1 10.86 12.81 -15.61
C MET A 1 10.84 12.93 -14.08
N PHE A 2 10.94 11.82 -13.37
CA PHE A 2 10.88 11.76 -11.90
C PHE A 2 12.25 12.13 -11.29
N THR A 3 12.66 13.39 -11.40
CA THR A 3 14.05 13.82 -11.09
C THR A 3 14.43 13.79 -9.61
N THR A 4 13.51 13.55 -8.67
CA THR A 4 13.84 13.17 -7.28
C THR A 4 12.77 12.25 -6.67
N LEU A 5 12.79 10.96 -7.01
CA LEU A 5 12.01 9.95 -6.29
C LEU A 5 12.68 9.67 -4.94
N ARG A 6 11.97 9.89 -3.83
CA ARG A 6 12.51 9.65 -2.48
C ARG A 6 11.50 8.92 -1.63
N TYR A 7 11.96 7.89 -0.94
CA TYR A 7 11.18 7.23 0.09
C TYR A 7 10.93 8.17 1.28
N PRO A 8 9.82 8.01 2.00
CA PRO A 8 9.66 8.65 3.29
C PRO A 8 10.77 8.21 4.26
N THR A 9 11.16 9.10 5.18
CA THR A 9 12.12 8.76 6.24
C THR A 9 11.49 7.81 7.27
N LYS A 10 12.30 7.22 8.15
CA LYS A 10 11.79 6.36 9.25
C LYS A 10 10.73 7.06 10.09
N GLN A 11 10.95 8.33 10.45
CA GLN A 11 9.99 9.14 11.21
C GLN A 11 8.71 9.42 10.40
N GLN A 12 8.85 9.73 9.10
CA GLN A 12 7.70 9.94 8.22
C GLN A 12 6.84 8.68 8.08
N ASN A 13 7.47 7.51 7.94
CA ASN A 13 6.78 6.23 7.89
C ASN A 13 6.03 5.93 9.19
N LEU A 14 6.65 6.17 10.34
CA LEU A 14 6.01 6.00 11.65
C LEU A 14 4.80 6.92 11.79
N ILE A 15 4.95 8.21 11.48
CA ILE A 15 3.84 9.18 11.51
C ILE A 15 2.73 8.75 10.56
N TRP A 16 3.05 8.39 9.32
CA TRP A 16 2.08 7.97 8.31
C TRP A 16 1.29 6.72 8.72
N LEU A 17 1.95 5.67 9.23
CA LEU A 17 1.28 4.46 9.73
C LEU A 17 0.31 4.77 10.89
N ARG A 18 0.76 5.53 11.89
CA ARG A 18 -0.08 5.90 13.04
C ARG A 18 -1.30 6.73 12.60
N ARG A 19 -1.10 7.68 11.69
CA ARG A 19 -2.19 8.50 11.13
C ARG A 19 -3.19 7.67 10.33
N ARG A 20 -2.73 6.62 9.65
CA ARG A 20 -3.58 5.64 8.96
C ARG A 20 -4.42 4.80 9.93
N GLN A 21 -3.87 4.49 11.10
CA GLN A 21 -4.54 3.82 12.24
C GLN A 21 -5.43 4.76 13.08
N LYS A 22 -5.56 6.03 12.68
CA LYS A 22 -6.41 7.08 13.28
C LYS A 22 -5.90 7.71 14.58
N ASP A 23 -4.64 7.46 14.97
CA ASP A 23 -3.99 8.16 16.08
C ASP A 23 -4.03 9.67 15.88
N ARG A 24 -4.28 10.42 16.95
CA ARG A 24 -4.42 11.87 16.87
C ARG A 24 -3.03 12.52 16.68
N PRO A 25 -2.92 13.63 15.93
CA PRO A 25 -1.63 14.31 15.77
C PRO A 25 -1.00 14.76 17.09
N SER A 26 -1.80 15.03 18.13
CA SER A 26 -1.33 15.36 19.47
C SER A 26 -0.70 14.18 20.21
N GLU A 27 -1.28 12.97 20.07
CA GLU A 27 -0.73 11.75 20.68
C GLU A 27 0.62 11.42 20.06
N ILE A 28 0.69 11.44 18.73
CA ILE A 28 1.95 11.24 17.99
C ILE A 28 2.99 12.31 18.35
N ALA A 29 2.58 13.56 18.48
CA ALA A 29 3.47 14.67 18.84
C ALA A 29 4.08 14.48 20.23
N ASN A 30 3.27 14.07 21.21
CA ASN A 30 3.72 13.78 22.57
C ASN A 30 4.71 12.62 22.57
N ASP A 31 4.38 11.50 21.90
CA ASP A 31 5.22 10.30 21.89
C ASP A 31 6.58 10.53 21.19
N LEU A 32 6.60 11.42 20.19
CA LEU A 32 7.83 11.76 19.45
C LEU A 32 8.56 12.98 20.02
N ASN A 33 8.04 13.61 21.08
CA ASN A 33 8.55 14.87 21.64
C ASN A 33 8.75 15.97 20.59
N VAL A 34 7.74 16.17 19.74
CA VAL A 34 7.71 17.18 18.67
C VAL A 34 6.42 18.00 18.73
N SER A 35 6.31 19.05 17.92
CA SER A 35 5.08 19.85 17.86
C SER A 35 3.99 19.18 17.00
N ARG A 36 2.72 19.44 17.30
CA ARG A 36 1.59 19.00 16.47
C ARG A 36 1.66 19.50 15.01
N PRO A 37 2.07 20.76 14.73
CA PRO A 37 2.31 21.22 13.36
C PRO A 37 3.39 20.41 12.65
N HIS A 38 4.46 20.01 13.35
CA HIS A 38 5.51 19.17 12.79
C HIS A 38 4.96 17.81 12.34
N VAL A 39 4.15 17.14 13.16
CA VAL A 39 3.48 15.87 12.77
C VAL A 39 2.63 16.06 11.52
N THR A 40 1.85 17.14 11.44
CA THR A 40 0.98 17.41 10.29
C THR A 40 1.77 17.66 9.01
N MET A 41 2.88 18.41 9.12
CA MET A 41 3.78 18.68 8.00
C MET A 41 4.48 17.41 7.52
N GLU A 42 5.01 16.60 8.43
CA GLU A 42 5.70 15.35 8.08
C GLU A 42 4.75 14.30 7.51
N GLN A 43 3.48 14.24 7.97
CA GLN A 43 2.45 13.42 7.35
C GLN A 43 2.25 13.81 5.88
N LYS A 44 2.03 15.11 5.59
CA LYS A 44 1.86 15.60 4.21
C LYS A 44 3.06 15.26 3.33
N ARG A 45 4.27 15.47 3.84
CA ARG A 45 5.52 15.12 3.14
C ARG A 45 5.63 13.63 2.86
N ALA A 46 5.18 12.78 3.78
CA ALA A 46 5.14 11.33 3.58
C ALA A 46 4.14 10.96 2.47
N GLU A 47 2.92 11.50 2.54
CA GLU A 47 1.87 11.27 1.53
C GLU A 47 2.31 11.72 0.13
N ASP A 48 2.92 12.91 -0.01
CA ASP A 48 3.45 13.41 -1.28
C ASP A 48 4.53 12.48 -1.88
N ARG A 49 5.40 11.92 -1.03
CA ARG A 49 6.44 10.97 -1.47
C ARG A 49 5.83 9.64 -1.89
N ILE A 50 4.88 9.13 -1.12
CA ILE A 50 4.17 7.89 -1.40
C ILE A 50 3.38 7.99 -2.70
N GLN A 51 2.69 9.12 -2.92
CA GLN A 51 2.00 9.39 -4.17
C GLN A 51 2.96 9.29 -5.36
N LYS A 52 4.08 10.01 -5.32
CA LYS A 52 5.08 9.98 -6.41
C LYS A 52 5.66 8.59 -6.64
N LEU A 53 5.88 7.81 -5.57
CA LEU A 53 6.32 6.42 -5.64
C LEU A 53 5.30 5.53 -6.37
N ILE A 54 4.03 5.65 -6.01
CA ILE A 54 2.94 4.90 -6.63
C ILE A 54 2.75 5.30 -8.10
N GLU A 55 2.73 6.60 -8.41
CA GLU A 55 2.63 7.12 -9.78
C GLU A 55 3.82 6.67 -10.65
N HIS A 56 5.02 6.69 -10.09
CA HIS A 56 6.21 6.17 -10.77
C HIS A 56 6.09 4.67 -11.06
N ALA A 57 5.69 3.87 -10.06
CA ALA A 57 5.51 2.43 -10.23
C ALA A 57 4.43 2.14 -11.29
N ALA A 58 3.31 2.87 -11.28
CA ALA A 58 2.27 2.75 -12.29
C ALA A 58 2.80 3.06 -13.69
N SER A 59 3.54 4.16 -13.84
CA SER A 59 4.12 4.57 -15.12
C SER A 59 5.10 3.53 -15.67
N VAL A 60 6.00 2.99 -14.84
CA VAL A 60 6.99 1.99 -15.27
C VAL A 60 6.32 0.67 -15.65
N ASN A 61 5.23 0.31 -14.97
CA ASN A 61 4.51 -0.95 -15.18
C ASN A 61 3.31 -0.83 -16.12
N ARG A 62 3.14 0.33 -16.79
CA ARG A 62 2.03 0.62 -17.71
C ARG A 62 0.65 0.36 -17.11
N VAL A 63 0.51 0.65 -15.81
CA VAL A 63 -0.76 0.58 -15.09
C VAL A 63 -1.45 1.92 -15.21
N LYS A 64 -2.66 1.93 -15.76
CA LYS A 64 -3.53 3.11 -15.76
C LYS A 64 -4.24 3.18 -14.41
N ILE A 65 -3.86 4.15 -13.57
CA ILE A 65 -4.48 4.35 -12.25
C ILE A 65 -5.94 4.80 -12.43
N GLU A 66 -6.85 4.14 -11.73
CA GLU A 66 -8.28 4.47 -11.66
C GLU A 66 -8.61 5.09 -10.30
N HIS A 67 -8.05 4.53 -9.22
CA HIS A 67 -8.23 5.01 -7.85
C HIS A 67 -6.87 5.11 -7.14
N MET A 68 -6.70 6.13 -6.29
CA MET A 68 -5.48 6.28 -5.50
C MET A 68 -5.76 6.93 -4.16
N SER A 69 -5.02 6.49 -3.13
CA SER A 69 -4.99 7.12 -1.82
C SER A 69 -3.58 7.08 -1.24
N ALA A 70 -2.87 8.21 -1.31
CA ALA A 70 -1.57 8.37 -0.66
C ALA A 70 -1.64 8.25 0.87
N ARG A 71 -2.75 8.70 1.46
CA ARG A 71 -3.05 8.53 2.89
C ARG A 71 -3.03 7.06 3.33
N TYR A 72 -3.42 6.15 2.44
CA TYR A 72 -3.45 4.72 2.70
C TYR A 72 -2.36 3.94 1.94
N GLY A 73 -1.57 4.63 1.11
CA GLY A 73 -0.43 4.07 0.38
C GLY A 73 -0.84 3.02 -0.63
N ILE A 74 -1.96 3.23 -1.32
CA ILE A 74 -2.48 2.27 -2.30
C ILE A 74 -3.06 2.98 -3.52
N ALA A 75 -2.86 2.40 -4.69
CA ALA A 75 -3.65 2.67 -5.89
C ALA A 75 -4.23 1.36 -6.45
N GLU A 76 -5.34 1.51 -7.14
CA GLU A 76 -5.92 0.52 -8.03
C GLU A 76 -5.89 1.08 -9.45
N GLY A 77 -5.61 0.20 -10.40
CA GLY A 77 -5.67 0.51 -11.81
C GLY A 77 -5.74 -0.74 -12.66
N TYR A 78 -5.48 -0.57 -13.95
CA TYR A 78 -5.55 -1.65 -14.91
C TYR A 78 -4.31 -1.63 -15.82
N CYS A 79 -3.68 -2.79 -16.00
CA CYS A 79 -2.55 -2.99 -16.90
C CYS A 79 -3.03 -3.66 -18.19
N HIS A 80 -3.14 -2.88 -19.27
CA HIS A 80 -3.57 -3.39 -20.58
C HIS A 80 -2.65 -4.48 -21.15
N ALA A 81 -1.36 -4.47 -20.82
CA ALA A 81 -0.41 -5.46 -21.33
C ALA A 81 -0.65 -6.87 -20.77
N TYR A 82 -1.22 -6.96 -19.58
CA TYR A 82 -1.51 -8.23 -18.91
C TYR A 82 -3.01 -8.53 -18.78
N ASP A 83 -3.86 -7.68 -19.38
CA ASP A 83 -5.32 -7.75 -19.24
C ASP A 83 -5.76 -7.98 -17.78
N SER A 84 -5.20 -7.19 -16.87
CA SER A 84 -5.31 -7.47 -15.43
C SER A 84 -5.51 -6.20 -14.63
N LYS A 85 -6.45 -6.27 -13.67
CA LYS A 85 -6.58 -5.32 -12.58
C LYS A 85 -5.32 -5.39 -11.72
N THR A 86 -4.78 -4.24 -11.34
CA THR A 86 -3.51 -4.16 -10.63
C THR A 86 -3.64 -3.23 -9.43
N TYR A 87 -3.15 -3.69 -8.28
CA TYR A 87 -2.96 -2.84 -7.10
C TYR A 87 -1.50 -2.45 -6.98
N ILE A 88 -1.24 -1.20 -6.58
CA ILE A 88 0.10 -0.71 -6.29
C ILE A 88 0.10 -0.23 -4.85
N ILE A 89 0.97 -0.80 -4.02
CA ILE A 89 0.97 -0.56 -2.58
C ILE A 89 2.34 -0.14 -2.10
N TYR A 90 2.34 0.84 -1.20
CA TYR A 90 3.47 1.22 -0.40
C TYR A 90 3.36 0.62 1.01
N SER A 91 4.40 -0.12 1.42
CA SER A 91 4.62 -0.55 2.79
C SER A 91 5.98 -0.04 3.28
N PRO A 92 6.10 0.49 4.50
CA PRO A 92 7.38 0.82 5.11
C PRO A 92 8.32 -0.38 5.28
N LYS A 93 7.76 -1.60 5.41
CA LYS A 93 8.52 -2.85 5.57
C LYS A 93 8.97 -3.42 4.22
N ILE A 94 8.11 -3.35 3.19
CA ILE A 94 8.32 -4.05 1.91
C ILE A 94 8.79 -3.11 0.79
N GLY A 95 8.44 -1.82 0.87
CA GLY A 95 8.62 -0.85 -0.21
C GLY A 95 7.39 -0.76 -1.11
N VAL A 96 7.59 -0.44 -2.39
CA VAL A 96 6.51 -0.37 -3.38
C VAL A 96 6.34 -1.73 -4.05
N GLN A 97 5.13 -2.27 -4.06
CA GLN A 97 4.77 -3.55 -4.66
C GLN A 97 3.60 -3.41 -5.62
N ASN A 98 3.66 -4.15 -6.72
CA ASN A 98 2.55 -4.29 -7.67
C ASN A 98 1.92 -5.67 -7.48
N TRP A 99 0.60 -5.73 -7.43
CA TRP A 99 -0.15 -6.97 -7.37
C TRP A 99 -1.11 -7.06 -8.55
N TYR A 100 -0.77 -7.89 -9.52
CA TYR A 100 -1.63 -8.19 -10.66
C TYR A 100 -2.66 -9.24 -10.25
N VAL A 101 -3.94 -8.94 -10.41
CA VAL A 101 -5.01 -9.90 -10.17
C VAL A 101 -5.05 -10.86 -11.35
N HIS A 102 -4.46 -12.03 -11.16
CA HIS A 102 -4.45 -13.12 -12.14
C HIS A 102 -4.54 -14.46 -11.43
N GLU A 103 -5.05 -15.47 -12.12
CA GLU A 103 -4.99 -16.85 -11.65
C GLU A 103 -3.53 -17.33 -11.75
N GLY A 104 -2.93 -17.68 -10.61
CA GLY A 104 -1.57 -18.19 -10.53
C GLY A 104 -1.56 -19.67 -10.19
N ASN A 105 -0.62 -20.43 -10.76
CA ASN A 105 -0.39 -21.82 -10.35
C ASN A 105 0.54 -21.87 -9.12
N CYS A 106 0.04 -21.40 -7.97
CA CYS A 106 0.85 -21.21 -6.75
C CYS A 106 1.52 -22.51 -6.27
N GLY A 107 0.89 -23.68 -6.42
CA GLY A 107 1.40 -24.95 -5.90
C GLY A 107 2.68 -25.48 -6.56
N THR A 108 3.18 -24.79 -7.61
CA THR A 108 4.44 -25.12 -8.30
C THR A 108 5.38 -23.92 -8.37
N CYS A 109 5.09 -22.84 -7.62
CA CYS A 109 5.81 -21.59 -7.69
C CYS A 109 6.86 -21.48 -6.59
N ASP A 110 8.15 -21.39 -6.95
CA ASP A 110 9.25 -21.23 -5.99
C ASP A 110 9.19 -19.92 -5.18
N LEU A 111 8.34 -18.98 -5.58
CA LEU A 111 8.13 -17.69 -4.90
C LEU A 111 6.89 -17.68 -3.99
N GLU A 112 6.20 -18.81 -3.81
CA GLU A 112 4.94 -18.89 -3.07
C GLU A 112 5.08 -18.33 -1.63
N ASP A 113 6.14 -18.71 -0.92
CA ASP A 113 6.38 -18.25 0.45
C ASP A 113 6.65 -16.75 0.52
N GLN A 114 7.32 -16.17 -0.48
CA GLN A 114 7.53 -14.72 -0.56
C GLN A 114 6.20 -13.98 -0.78
N CYS A 115 5.31 -14.53 -1.61
CA CYS A 115 3.97 -13.98 -1.81
C CYS A 115 3.15 -14.04 -0.50
N LYS A 116 3.19 -15.19 0.21
CA LYS A 116 2.51 -15.35 1.50
C LYS A 116 3.01 -14.33 2.52
N GLU A 117 4.31 -14.16 2.63
CA GLU A 117 4.92 -13.22 3.59
C GLU A 117 4.55 -11.77 3.28
N THR A 118 4.58 -11.41 1.99
CA THR A 118 4.14 -10.08 1.52
C THR A 118 2.69 -9.83 1.91
N LEU A 119 1.78 -10.76 1.59
CA LEU A 119 0.35 -10.62 1.89
C LEU A 119 0.06 -10.58 3.40
N ARG A 120 0.77 -11.39 4.21
CA ARG A 120 0.69 -11.36 5.68
C ARG A 120 1.11 -10.01 6.23
N THR A 121 2.28 -9.53 5.81
CA THR A 121 2.80 -8.22 6.23
C THR A 121 1.82 -7.11 5.88
N LEU A 122 1.26 -7.13 4.66
CA LEU A 122 0.24 -6.16 4.26
C LEU A 122 -1.04 -6.29 5.10
N ALA A 123 -1.52 -7.50 5.34
CA ALA A 123 -2.72 -7.72 6.14
C ALA A 123 -2.57 -7.21 7.58
N GLU A 124 -1.41 -7.42 8.21
CA GLU A 124 -1.07 -6.83 9.51
C GLU A 124 -1.11 -5.30 9.48
N GLU A 125 -0.45 -4.67 8.50
CA GLU A 125 -0.45 -3.21 8.35
C GLU A 125 -1.85 -2.64 8.09
N TRP A 126 -2.72 -3.40 7.41
CA TRP A 126 -4.11 -3.04 7.14
C TRP A 126 -5.09 -3.43 8.24
N GLU A 127 -4.64 -4.10 9.31
CA GLU A 127 -5.48 -4.61 10.39
C GLU A 127 -6.62 -5.51 9.86
N ILE A 128 -6.30 -6.35 8.87
CA ILE A 128 -7.23 -7.29 8.24
C ILE A 128 -6.84 -8.71 8.63
N GLY A 129 -7.75 -9.44 9.27
CA GLY A 129 -7.57 -10.86 9.56
C GLY A 129 -7.58 -11.69 8.27
N ILE A 130 -6.62 -12.60 8.13
CA ILE A 130 -6.49 -13.51 6.99
C ILE A 130 -6.93 -14.94 7.37
N PRO A 131 -7.64 -15.65 6.48
CA PRO A 131 -7.96 -17.05 6.70
C PRO A 131 -6.70 -17.93 6.58
N PRO A 132 -6.56 -18.98 7.40
CA PRO A 132 -5.44 -19.92 7.29
C PRO A 132 -5.57 -20.79 6.02
N GLY A 133 -4.43 -21.24 5.49
CA GLY A 133 -4.40 -22.25 4.41
C GLY A 133 -4.80 -21.78 3.01
N MET A 134 -5.13 -20.49 2.83
CA MET A 134 -5.49 -19.94 1.53
C MET A 134 -4.26 -19.75 0.63
N PRO A 135 -4.30 -20.16 -0.65
CA PRO A 135 -3.23 -19.88 -1.62
C PRO A 135 -3.01 -18.38 -1.82
N PRO A 136 -1.80 -17.91 -2.18
CA PRO A 136 -1.51 -16.49 -2.36
C PRO A 136 -2.44 -15.76 -3.34
N THR A 137 -2.82 -16.38 -4.45
CA THR A 137 -3.74 -15.77 -5.42
C THR A 137 -5.08 -15.43 -4.78
N GLU A 138 -5.71 -16.41 -4.12
CA GLU A 138 -6.99 -16.22 -3.42
C GLU A 138 -6.86 -15.24 -2.25
N LEU A 139 -5.75 -15.32 -1.50
CA LEU A 139 -5.50 -14.45 -0.37
C LEU A 139 -5.30 -12.99 -0.80
N GLY A 140 -4.65 -12.77 -1.94
CA GLY A 140 -4.52 -11.46 -2.56
C GLY A 140 -5.87 -10.87 -2.92
N VAL A 141 -6.73 -11.64 -3.60
CA VAL A 141 -8.10 -11.22 -3.92
C VAL A 141 -8.87 -10.84 -2.65
N TYR A 142 -8.86 -11.74 -1.64
CA TYR A 142 -9.51 -11.50 -0.35
C TYR A 142 -9.04 -10.20 0.32
N LEU A 143 -7.73 -9.98 0.38
CA LEU A 143 -7.13 -8.81 1.02
C LEU A 143 -7.51 -7.52 0.29
N PHE A 144 -7.34 -7.46 -1.03
CA PHE A 144 -7.57 -6.22 -1.78
C PHE A 144 -9.04 -5.86 -1.91
N GLU A 145 -9.95 -6.83 -1.97
CA GLU A 145 -11.39 -6.53 -1.90
C GLU A 145 -11.80 -5.92 -0.55
N ARG A 146 -11.25 -6.44 0.56
CA ARG A 146 -11.48 -5.86 1.90
C ARG A 146 -10.97 -4.42 1.97
N ILE A 147 -9.79 -4.17 1.40
CA ILE A 147 -9.21 -2.83 1.32
C ILE A 147 -10.11 -1.90 0.48
N ARG A 148 -10.52 -2.31 -0.72
CA ARG A 148 -11.42 -1.54 -1.58
C ARG A 148 -12.72 -1.16 -0.88
N ARG A 149 -13.36 -2.11 -0.20
CA ARG A 149 -14.58 -1.86 0.57
C ARG A 149 -14.35 -0.84 1.69
N ARG A 150 -13.23 -0.96 2.43
CA ARG A 150 -12.83 0.01 3.47
C ARG A 150 -12.62 1.42 2.91
N LEU A 151 -12.10 1.51 1.68
CA LEU A 151 -11.87 2.77 0.97
C LEU A 151 -13.09 3.27 0.18
N LYS A 152 -14.15 2.47 0.08
CA LYS A 152 -15.38 2.75 -0.69
C LYS A 152 -15.14 2.95 -2.18
N TRP A 153 -14.18 2.21 -2.75
CA TRP A 153 -13.88 2.23 -4.19
C TRP A 153 -14.86 1.41 -5.05
N ASP A 154 -15.78 0.67 -4.42
CA ASP A 154 -16.80 -0.12 -5.13
C ASP A 154 -18.02 0.71 -5.54
N LYS A 155 -18.00 2.03 -5.27
CA LYS A 155 -19.07 2.97 -5.63
C LYS A 155 -18.61 3.88 -6.76
N LEU A 156 -18.65 3.38 -7.99
CA LEU A 156 -18.73 4.17 -9.22
C LEU A 156 -19.71 3.48 -10.16
#